data_AF-A0A8H5WQD0-F1
#
_entry.id   AF-A0A8H5WQD0-F1
#
_cell.length_a   1.000
_cell.length_b   1.000
_cell.length_c   1.000
_cell.angle_alpha   90.00
_cell.angle_beta   90.00
_cell.angle_gamma   90.00
#
_symmetry.space_group_name_H-M   'P 1'
#
loop_
_entity.id
_entity.type
_entity.pdbx_description
1 polymer ?
#
loop_
_entity_poly.entity_id
_entity_poly.type
_entity_poly.pdbx_seq_one_letter_code
_entity_poly.pdbx_strand_id
1 'polypeptide(L)'
;MPHKHKRKRGDDADFNLPPSQKARPLQVGKKSAPAAAGGKNGKNGKKNATTQASNMDAPVKAKKGKKGHKENDAPRAFRRLMSVASGRKVRSGLDDGEDGKSVKQKSEELKIRPGEDLRAFAQRVDASLPVAGLTKKTTVKDGKDEQGFKVYRTRKERNMHKLYAQWREEERKIQEQKDEAADEAIGQELEEDPTGQVAIARAILEEASGKRARRKGGKIDDPWEELKKKRAEAKVHLHEQAQAPPELNKNISKPIKIKDVAADVGNIPKAAGSLKRREELQEARAEVLEAYRKIREHEQAKLLKAGQ
;
A
#
# COMPACT_ATOMS: atom_id res chain seq x y z
N MET A 1 -14.26 8.67 36.20
CA MET A 1 -13.72 9.38 35.02
C MET A 1 -12.21 9.49 35.18
N PRO A 2 -11.38 9.15 34.18
CA PRO A 2 -9.93 9.21 34.34
C PRO A 2 -9.44 10.67 34.31
N HIS A 3 -8.73 11.10 35.35
CA HIS A 3 -8.12 12.42 35.45
C HIS A 3 -6.95 12.59 34.47
N LYS A 4 -6.91 13.72 33.75
CA LYS A 4 -5.78 14.11 32.89
C LYS A 4 -4.59 14.53 33.75
N HIS A 5 -3.43 13.90 33.53
CA HIS A 5 -2.15 14.39 34.03
C HIS A 5 -1.75 15.70 33.32
N LYS A 6 -1.49 16.77 34.07
CA LYS A 6 -0.75 17.94 33.56
C LYS A 6 0.75 17.68 33.70
N ARG A 7 1.49 17.73 32.59
CA ARG A 7 2.96 17.67 32.62
C ARG A 7 3.51 18.98 33.19
N LYS A 8 4.44 18.89 34.14
CA LYS A 8 5.26 20.00 34.64
C LYS A 8 6.12 20.48 33.46
N ARG A 9 5.86 21.68 32.91
CA ARG A 9 6.78 22.30 31.95
C ARG A 9 7.99 22.78 32.75
N GLY A 10 9.18 22.33 32.37
CA GLY A 10 10.44 22.88 32.85
C GLY A 10 10.67 24.27 32.25
N ASP A 11 11.56 25.03 32.87
CA ASP A 11 11.78 26.46 32.62
C ASP A 11 12.04 26.79 31.14
N ASP A 12 11.20 27.64 30.55
CA ASP A 12 11.27 28.10 29.15
C ASP A 12 12.38 29.15 28.91
N ALA A 13 13.33 29.31 29.85
CA ALA A 13 14.37 30.34 29.80
C ALA A 13 15.44 30.10 28.72
N ASP A 14 15.57 28.87 28.23
CA ASP A 14 16.58 28.49 27.22
C ASP A 14 16.23 28.93 25.79
N PHE A 15 15.02 29.47 25.56
CA PHE A 15 14.50 29.75 24.21
C PHE A 15 14.43 31.24 23.83
N ASN A 16 14.81 32.17 24.72
CA ASN A 16 14.85 33.61 24.42
C ASN A 16 16.27 34.08 24.08
N LEU A 17 16.82 33.61 22.95
CA LEU A 17 18.05 34.18 22.40
C LEU A 17 17.74 35.43 21.55
N PRO A 18 18.61 36.46 21.59
CA PRO A 18 18.47 37.62 20.72
C PRO A 18 18.55 37.21 19.24
N PRO A 19 17.97 37.97 18.30
CA PRO A 19 17.89 37.61 16.88
C PRO A 19 19.25 37.38 16.19
N SER A 20 20.36 37.80 16.81
CA SER A 20 21.72 37.56 16.36
C SER A 20 22.32 36.21 16.81
N GLN A 21 21.72 35.52 17.80
CA GLN A 21 22.20 34.22 18.29
C GLN A 21 21.18 33.12 18.02
N LYS A 22 21.58 32.10 17.24
CA LYS A 22 20.77 30.90 16.96
C LYS A 22 21.22 29.75 17.86
N ALA A 23 20.27 29.09 18.53
CA ALA A 23 20.57 27.90 19.32
C ALA A 23 21.16 26.78 18.42
N ARG A 24 22.15 26.05 18.93
CA ARG A 24 22.69 24.88 18.24
C ARG A 24 21.63 23.78 18.16
N PRO A 25 21.49 23.08 17.01
CA PRO A 25 20.51 22.01 16.89
C PRO A 25 20.84 20.89 17.90
N LEU A 26 19.81 20.36 18.54
CA LEU A 26 19.94 19.25 19.47
C LEU A 26 20.58 18.05 18.75
N GLN A 27 21.53 17.38 19.41
CA GLN A 27 22.15 16.18 18.87
C GLN A 27 21.11 15.05 18.79
N VAL A 28 20.62 14.77 17.59
CA VAL A 28 19.78 13.61 17.31
C VAL A 28 20.62 12.34 17.35
N GLY A 29 20.24 11.37 18.19
CA GLY A 29 20.83 10.02 18.20
C GLY A 29 21.50 9.57 19.51
N LYS A 30 21.48 10.37 20.58
CA LYS A 30 21.91 9.88 21.91
C LYS A 30 20.73 9.88 22.86
N LYS A 31 20.34 8.68 23.27
CA LYS A 31 19.31 8.43 24.29
C LYS A 31 19.76 9.16 25.56
N SER A 32 18.90 10.01 26.10
CA SER A 32 19.11 10.75 27.35
C SER A 32 19.48 9.80 28.49
N ALA A 33 20.73 9.85 28.95
CA ALA A 33 21.08 9.38 30.29
C ALA A 33 20.69 10.46 31.29
N PRO A 34 20.10 10.12 32.46
CA PRO A 34 19.79 11.12 33.47
C PRO A 34 21.09 11.67 34.06
N ALA A 35 21.11 12.99 34.26
CA ALA A 35 22.19 13.71 34.91
C ALA A 35 22.39 13.19 36.34
N ALA A 36 23.58 12.66 36.62
CA ALA A 36 24.07 12.47 37.98
C ALA A 36 25.01 13.64 38.31
N ALA A 37 24.68 14.32 39.39
CA ALA A 37 25.47 15.39 39.97
C ALA A 37 26.77 14.84 40.59
N GLY A 38 27.86 15.60 40.43
CA GLY A 38 28.96 15.70 41.39
C GLY A 38 30.12 14.72 41.23
N GLY A 39 31.34 15.23 41.02
CA GLY A 39 32.57 14.49 41.27
C GLY A 39 33.80 14.98 40.51
N LYS A 40 34.70 15.64 41.22
CA LYS A 40 35.93 16.31 40.77
C LYS A 40 37.00 15.39 40.15
N ASN A 41 37.86 16.04 39.35
CA ASN A 41 39.31 15.82 39.16
C ASN A 41 39.84 14.48 38.62
N GLY A 42 40.68 14.56 37.58
CA GLY A 42 41.55 13.45 37.17
C GLY A 42 42.33 13.72 35.90
N LYS A 43 43.41 14.49 36.03
CA LYS A 43 44.45 14.75 35.03
C LYS A 43 45.12 13.46 34.51
N ASN A 44 45.61 13.59 33.27
CA ASN A 44 46.87 13.05 32.72
C ASN A 44 47.02 11.56 32.35
N GLY A 45 47.64 11.38 31.17
CA GLY A 45 48.61 10.32 30.88
C GLY A 45 48.30 9.58 29.58
N LYS A 46 48.88 9.95 28.41
CA LYS A 46 50.17 9.41 27.87
C LYS A 46 50.21 7.87 27.94
N LYS A 47 50.55 7.08 26.91
CA LYS A 47 51.31 7.28 25.66
C LYS A 47 51.22 6.00 24.81
N ASN A 48 51.50 6.19 23.53
CA ASN A 48 51.84 5.23 22.46
C ASN A 48 52.73 4.03 22.82
N ALA A 49 52.54 2.92 22.09
CA ALA A 49 53.53 2.15 21.30
C ALA A 49 52.77 0.96 20.66
N THR A 50 52.61 0.79 19.35
CA THR A 50 53.57 0.60 18.23
C THR A 50 54.25 -0.78 18.23
N THR A 51 53.86 -1.60 17.22
CA THR A 51 54.60 -2.68 16.51
C THR A 51 55.01 -3.92 17.31
N GLN A 52 55.17 -5.14 16.79
CA GLN A 52 54.98 -5.78 15.49
C GLN A 52 55.05 -7.31 15.75
N ALA A 53 54.65 -8.09 14.75
CA ALA A 53 54.59 -9.54 14.70
C ALA A 53 55.96 -10.26 14.83
N SER A 54 55.91 -11.53 15.27
CA SER A 54 56.66 -12.64 14.63
C SER A 54 56.07 -14.01 15.03
N ASN A 55 56.14 -14.93 14.07
CA ASN A 55 55.56 -16.27 14.04
C ASN A 55 56.24 -17.24 15.02
N MET A 56 55.52 -18.28 15.47
CA MET A 56 55.74 -19.69 15.07
C MET A 56 54.78 -20.63 15.83
N ASP A 57 54.42 -21.72 15.15
CA ASP A 57 53.91 -23.00 15.66
C ASP A 57 52.47 -23.10 16.16
N ALA A 58 51.61 -23.65 15.28
CA ALA A 58 50.45 -24.42 15.73
C ALA A 58 50.93 -25.68 16.47
N PRO A 59 50.20 -26.13 17.49
CA PRO A 59 49.32 -27.24 17.16
C PRO A 59 47.95 -27.19 17.87
N VAL A 60 47.00 -27.87 17.23
CA VAL A 60 45.73 -28.36 17.78
C VAL A 60 44.68 -27.31 18.14
N LYS A 61 43.62 -27.28 17.31
CA LYS A 61 42.29 -26.78 17.68
C LYS A 61 41.76 -27.55 18.90
N ALA A 62 42.10 -27.08 20.09
CA ALA A 62 41.39 -27.47 21.30
C ALA A 62 40.00 -26.81 21.24
N LYS A 63 38.98 -27.62 20.91
CA LYS A 63 37.58 -27.29 21.18
C LYS A 63 37.51 -26.74 22.60
N LYS A 64 37.21 -25.44 22.75
CA LYS A 64 36.88 -24.83 24.04
C LYS A 64 35.49 -25.29 24.46
N GLY A 65 35.32 -26.61 24.57
CA GLY A 65 34.15 -27.27 25.11
C GLY A 65 34.31 -27.37 26.62
N LYS A 66 33.37 -26.76 27.33
CA LYS A 66 32.95 -27.22 28.67
C LYS A 66 33.96 -27.15 29.83
N LYS A 67 34.86 -26.15 29.88
CA LYS A 67 35.59 -25.78 31.13
C LYS A 67 34.97 -24.56 31.83
N GLY A 68 33.69 -24.62 32.18
CA GLY A 68 33.05 -23.54 32.95
C GLY A 68 31.84 -23.96 33.79
N HIS A 69 31.58 -25.27 33.91
CA HIS A 69 30.35 -25.78 34.54
C HIS A 69 30.58 -26.48 35.88
N LYS A 70 31.83 -26.54 36.38
CA LYS A 70 32.15 -27.19 37.68
C LYS A 70 32.27 -26.22 38.86
N GLU A 71 32.34 -24.92 38.62
CA GLU A 71 32.52 -23.92 39.70
C GLU A 71 31.24 -23.17 40.05
N ASN A 72 30.17 -23.35 39.27
CA ASN A 72 28.89 -22.68 39.49
C ASN A 72 27.76 -23.70 39.35
N ASP A 73 27.25 -24.18 40.48
CA ASP A 73 26.15 -25.15 40.58
C ASP A 73 24.77 -24.55 40.22
N ALA A 74 24.74 -23.26 39.87
CA ALA A 74 23.53 -22.60 39.44
C ALA A 74 23.04 -23.16 38.08
N PRO A 75 21.75 -23.50 37.94
CA PRO A 75 21.22 -23.99 36.68
C PRO A 75 21.43 -22.96 35.55
N ARG A 76 21.65 -23.46 34.32
CA ARG A 76 22.04 -22.65 33.16
C ARG A 76 21.06 -21.49 32.88
N ALA A 77 19.76 -21.72 33.09
CA ALA A 77 18.73 -20.69 32.99
C ALA A 77 18.89 -19.56 34.03
N PHE A 78 19.23 -19.91 35.28
CA PHE A 78 19.45 -18.93 36.35
C PHE A 78 20.70 -18.09 36.08
N ARG A 79 21.79 -18.70 35.59
CA ARG A 79 22.99 -17.96 35.20
C ARG A 79 22.72 -16.98 34.06
N ARG A 80 21.86 -17.35 33.10
CA ARG A 80 21.41 -16.44 32.05
C ARG A 80 20.63 -15.27 32.66
N LEU A 81 19.69 -15.54 33.55
CA LEU A 81 18.91 -14.50 34.24
C LEU A 81 19.78 -13.55 35.06
N MET A 82 20.73 -14.07 35.85
CA MET A 82 21.69 -13.26 36.60
C MET A 82 22.61 -12.46 35.68
N SER A 83 23.00 -13.00 34.52
CA SER A 83 23.81 -12.26 33.56
C SER A 83 23.04 -11.11 32.91
N VAL A 84 21.74 -11.27 32.66
CA VAL A 84 20.85 -10.19 32.21
C VAL A 84 20.69 -9.12 33.30
N ALA A 85 20.48 -9.54 34.54
CA ALA A 85 20.40 -8.63 35.69
C ALA A 85 21.71 -7.84 35.88
N SER A 86 22.86 -8.46 35.59
CA SER A 86 24.18 -7.80 35.61
C SER A 86 24.46 -6.88 34.41
N GLY A 87 23.49 -6.69 33.50
CA GLY A 87 23.60 -5.79 32.35
C GLY A 87 24.33 -6.37 31.13
N ARG A 88 24.59 -7.68 31.09
CA ARG A 88 25.17 -8.34 29.91
C ARG A 88 24.10 -8.56 28.85
N LYS A 89 24.42 -8.24 27.59
CA LYS A 89 23.51 -8.39 26.45
C LYS A 89 23.30 -9.87 26.13
N VAL A 90 22.04 -10.30 26.04
CA VAL A 90 21.66 -11.66 25.65
C VAL A 90 21.95 -11.87 24.16
N ARG A 91 22.61 -12.97 23.82
CA ARG A 91 22.82 -13.39 22.43
C ARG A 91 21.47 -13.78 21.80
N SER A 92 21.18 -13.30 20.59
CA SER A 92 19.93 -13.58 19.88
C SER A 92 19.90 -15.03 19.41
N GLY A 93 19.03 -15.84 20.00
CA GLY A 93 18.81 -17.24 19.66
C GLY A 93 18.06 -17.97 20.78
N LEU A 94 17.25 -18.95 20.40
CA LEU A 94 16.61 -19.89 21.32
C LEU A 94 17.66 -20.96 21.70
N ASP A 95 17.85 -21.22 22.99
CA ASP A 95 18.90 -22.12 23.50
C ASP A 95 18.27 -23.50 23.72
N ASP A 96 17.84 -24.13 22.62
CA ASP A 96 17.12 -25.42 22.62
C ASP A 96 18.03 -26.65 22.74
N GLY A 97 19.25 -26.48 23.24
CA GLY A 97 20.08 -27.61 23.66
C GLY A 97 20.58 -28.58 22.57
N GLU A 98 20.27 -28.37 21.29
CA GLU A 98 20.78 -29.19 20.19
C GLU A 98 21.89 -28.49 19.39
N ASP A 99 23.12 -29.01 19.49
CA ASP A 99 24.22 -28.69 18.57
C ASP A 99 24.00 -29.41 17.22
N GLY A 100 22.95 -29.02 16.48
CA GLY A 100 22.62 -29.58 15.17
C GLY A 100 23.52 -29.03 14.06
N LYS A 101 24.59 -29.74 13.73
CA LYS A 101 25.32 -29.52 12.47
C LYS A 101 24.39 -29.80 11.29
N SER A 102 24.10 -28.80 10.47
CA SER A 102 23.39 -28.97 9.20
C SER A 102 24.16 -29.94 8.29
N VAL A 103 23.63 -31.15 8.12
CA VAL A 103 24.15 -32.16 7.20
C VAL A 103 23.86 -31.67 5.77
N LYS A 104 24.91 -31.38 5.00
CA LYS A 104 24.80 -31.17 3.55
C LYS A 104 24.31 -32.48 2.92
N GLN A 105 23.05 -32.50 2.46
CA GLN A 105 22.53 -33.63 1.70
C GLN A 105 23.25 -33.69 0.35
N LYS A 106 23.79 -34.88 0.03
CA LYS A 106 24.40 -35.18 -1.26
C LYS A 106 23.28 -35.22 -2.31
N SER A 107 23.42 -34.45 -3.38
CA SER A 107 22.49 -34.47 -4.51
C SER A 107 22.52 -35.84 -5.18
N GLU A 108 21.42 -36.58 -5.09
CA GLU A 108 21.21 -37.79 -5.89
C GLU A 108 21.19 -37.42 -7.39
N GLU A 109 21.82 -38.23 -8.24
CA GLU A 109 21.79 -38.03 -9.69
C GLU A 109 20.36 -38.03 -10.22
N LEU A 110 20.00 -37.01 -11.02
CA LEU A 110 18.68 -36.82 -11.60
C LEU A 110 18.41 -37.81 -12.74
N LYS A 111 18.14 -39.07 -12.39
CA LYS A 111 17.73 -40.13 -13.32
C LYS A 111 16.25 -40.43 -13.14
N ILE A 112 15.53 -40.65 -14.24
CA ILE A 112 14.14 -41.14 -14.22
C ILE A 112 14.17 -42.55 -13.62
N ARG A 113 13.37 -42.79 -12.58
CA ARG A 113 13.27 -44.12 -11.98
C ARG A 113 12.44 -45.05 -12.88
N PRO A 114 12.72 -46.35 -12.93
CA PRO A 114 11.89 -47.27 -13.71
C PRO A 114 10.43 -47.22 -13.21
N GLY A 115 9.49 -46.90 -14.10
CA GLY A 115 8.07 -46.76 -13.78
C GLY A 115 7.61 -45.34 -13.38
N GLU A 116 8.50 -44.35 -13.36
CA GLU A 116 8.15 -42.94 -13.12
C GLU A 116 7.84 -42.22 -14.44
N ASP A 117 6.70 -41.55 -14.51
CA ASP A 117 6.36 -40.67 -15.64
C ASP A 117 7.17 -39.36 -15.59
N LEU A 118 7.38 -38.70 -16.74
CA LEU A 118 8.12 -37.44 -16.86
C LEU A 118 7.59 -36.36 -15.92
N ARG A 119 6.28 -36.38 -15.64
CA ARG A 119 5.63 -35.46 -14.70
C ARG A 119 6.04 -35.73 -13.24
N ALA A 120 6.16 -37.00 -12.84
CA ALA A 120 6.61 -37.38 -11.51
C ALA A 120 8.11 -37.08 -11.32
N PHE A 121 8.92 -37.33 -12.36
CA PHE A 121 10.32 -36.92 -12.39
C PHE A 121 10.47 -35.41 -12.20
N ALA A 122 9.68 -34.60 -12.91
CA ALA A 122 9.70 -33.15 -12.76
C ALA A 122 9.33 -32.70 -11.33
N GLN A 123 8.31 -33.29 -10.72
CA GLN A 123 7.93 -32.97 -9.32
C GLN A 123 9.05 -33.28 -8.33
N ARG A 124 9.74 -34.40 -8.52
CA ARG A 124 10.88 -34.80 -7.67
C ARG A 124 12.07 -33.87 -7.87
N VAL A 125 12.34 -33.48 -9.11
CA VAL A 125 13.35 -32.46 -9.44
C VAL A 125 13.00 -31.15 -8.74
N ASP A 126 11.77 -30.65 -8.89
CA ASP A 126 11.29 -29.41 -8.27
C ASP A 126 11.35 -29.45 -6.73
N ALA A 127 11.04 -30.59 -6.12
CA ALA A 127 11.13 -30.79 -4.68
C ALA A 127 12.58 -30.89 -4.18
N SER A 128 13.49 -31.42 -5.00
CA SER A 128 14.92 -31.55 -4.67
C SER A 128 15.70 -30.24 -4.82
N LEU A 129 15.16 -29.27 -5.56
CA LEU A 129 15.73 -27.93 -5.62
C LEU A 129 15.65 -27.30 -4.22
N PRO A 130 16.75 -26.72 -3.70
CA PRO A 130 16.73 -25.98 -2.45
C PRO A 130 15.99 -24.65 -2.66
N VAL A 131 14.66 -24.71 -2.73
CA VAL A 131 13.75 -23.56 -2.75
C VAL A 131 13.56 -23.00 -1.32
N ALA A 132 14.33 -23.49 -0.34
CA ALA A 132 14.43 -22.96 1.02
C ALA A 132 14.99 -21.53 1.00
N GLY A 133 14.11 -20.56 0.76
CA GLY A 133 14.43 -19.12 0.68
C GLY A 133 13.70 -18.39 -0.45
N LEU A 134 13.18 -19.09 -1.45
CA LEU A 134 12.29 -18.51 -2.46
C LEU A 134 10.86 -18.69 -1.97
N THR A 135 10.43 -17.83 -1.04
CA THR A 135 9.02 -17.71 -0.69
C THR A 135 8.26 -17.52 -1.99
N LYS A 136 7.42 -18.50 -2.37
CA LYS A 136 6.41 -18.32 -3.42
C LYS A 136 5.75 -16.98 -3.10
N LYS A 137 5.57 -16.07 -4.07
CA LYS A 137 4.88 -14.80 -3.83
C LYS A 137 3.48 -15.11 -3.32
N THR A 138 3.31 -15.28 -2.01
CA THR A 138 1.98 -15.51 -1.49
C THR A 138 1.32 -14.15 -1.50
N THR A 139 0.16 -14.12 -2.11
CA THR A 139 -0.73 -13.00 -1.98
C THR A 139 -1.19 -12.99 -0.53
N VAL A 140 -0.96 -11.88 0.17
CA VAL A 140 -1.45 -11.64 1.53
C VAL A 140 -2.98 -11.74 1.50
N LYS A 141 -3.51 -12.94 1.71
CA LYS A 141 -4.93 -13.18 1.95
C LYS A 141 -5.23 -12.70 3.37
N ASP A 142 -6.27 -11.91 3.51
CA ASP A 142 -6.82 -11.48 4.81
C ASP A 142 -5.93 -10.55 5.64
N GLY A 143 -4.91 -9.92 5.04
CA GLY A 143 -4.07 -8.92 5.71
C GLY A 143 -3.07 -9.51 6.71
N LYS A 144 -2.79 -10.82 6.62
CA LYS A 144 -1.78 -11.53 7.41
C LYS A 144 -0.71 -12.12 6.49
N ASP A 145 0.55 -11.98 6.89
CA ASP A 145 1.70 -12.57 6.20
C ASP A 145 1.69 -14.10 6.27
N GLU A 146 2.56 -14.76 5.50
CA GLU A 146 2.77 -16.22 5.49
C GLU A 146 3.05 -16.80 6.88
N GLN A 147 3.69 -16.01 7.75
CA GLN A 147 3.97 -16.37 9.14
C GLN A 147 2.81 -16.03 10.08
N GLY A 148 1.63 -15.66 9.55
CA GLY A 148 0.42 -15.33 10.32
C GLY A 148 0.44 -13.95 10.98
N PHE A 149 1.49 -13.15 10.78
CA PHE A 149 1.59 -11.82 11.37
C PHE A 149 0.71 -10.81 10.64
N LYS A 150 0.05 -9.94 11.39
CA LYS A 150 -0.78 -8.89 10.81
C LYS A 150 0.11 -7.84 10.14
N VAL A 151 -0.08 -7.65 8.83
CA VAL A 151 0.60 -6.59 8.09
C VAL A 151 -0.03 -5.26 8.45
N TYR A 152 0.72 -4.41 9.16
CA TYR A 152 0.28 -3.05 9.43
C TYR A 152 0.39 -2.22 8.15
N ARG A 153 -0.77 -1.94 7.53
CA ARG A 153 -0.88 -1.08 6.35
C ARG A 153 -1.41 0.31 6.69
N THR A 154 -0.86 1.32 6.03
CA THR A 154 -1.37 2.70 6.16
C THR A 154 -2.81 2.81 5.64
N ARG A 155 -3.53 3.87 6.02
CA ARG A 155 -4.92 4.08 5.56
C ARG A 155 -5.00 4.25 4.03
N LYS A 156 -3.98 4.87 3.43
CA LYS A 156 -3.88 5.06 1.98
C LYS A 156 -3.67 3.73 1.25
N GLU A 157 -2.76 2.88 1.73
CA GLU A 157 -2.55 1.53 1.18
C GLU A 157 -3.82 0.67 1.25
N ARG A 158 -4.52 0.70 2.37
CA ARG A 158 -5.81 0.00 2.50
C ARG A 158 -6.83 0.49 1.46
N ASN A 159 -6.88 1.80 1.19
CA ASN A 159 -7.76 2.35 0.18
C ASN A 159 -7.34 1.91 -1.24
N MET A 160 -6.04 1.92 -1.54
CA MET A 160 -5.51 1.44 -2.82
C MET A 160 -5.79 -0.04 -3.05
N HIS A 161 -5.60 -0.89 -2.04
CA HIS A 161 -5.90 -2.31 -2.16
C HIS A 161 -7.39 -2.60 -2.33
N LYS A 162 -8.28 -1.79 -1.73
CA LYS A 162 -9.72 -1.88 -1.99
C LYS A 162 -10.04 -1.56 -3.44
N LEU A 163 -9.42 -0.51 -3.99
CA LEU A 163 -9.59 -0.15 -5.40
C LEU A 163 -9.07 -1.24 -6.34
N TYR A 164 -7.92 -1.85 -6.03
CA TYR A 164 -7.42 -3.00 -6.80
C TYR A 164 -8.26 -4.27 -6.63
N ALA A 165 -8.94 -4.45 -5.50
CA ALA A 165 -9.85 -5.58 -5.30
C ALA A 165 -11.11 -5.41 -6.16
N GLN A 166 -11.71 -4.22 -6.11
CA GLN A 166 -12.85 -3.84 -6.97
C GLN A 166 -12.51 -4.02 -8.45
N TRP A 167 -11.33 -3.54 -8.87
CA TRP A 167 -10.90 -3.70 -10.26
C TRP A 167 -10.71 -5.17 -10.66
N ARG A 168 -10.14 -6.01 -9.78
CA ARG A 168 -10.03 -7.46 -10.06
C ARG A 168 -11.37 -8.17 -10.08
N GLU A 169 -12.33 -7.75 -9.26
CA GLU A 169 -13.70 -8.26 -9.27
C GLU A 169 -14.42 -7.87 -10.57
N GLU A 170 -14.25 -6.62 -11.01
CA GLU A 170 -14.74 -6.14 -12.30
C GLU A 170 -14.10 -6.90 -13.46
N GLU A 171 -12.79 -7.13 -13.46
CA GLU A 171 -12.12 -7.94 -14.49
C GLU A 171 -12.61 -9.39 -14.50
N ARG A 172 -12.81 -10.01 -13.33
CA ARG A 172 -13.38 -11.37 -13.26
C ARG A 172 -14.80 -11.40 -13.77
N LYS A 173 -15.61 -10.38 -13.47
CA LYS A 173 -16.98 -10.27 -13.97
C LYS A 173 -17.02 -10.06 -15.48
N ILE A 174 -16.11 -9.28 -16.05
CA ILE A 174 -15.97 -9.11 -17.50
C ILE A 174 -15.54 -10.43 -18.14
N GLN A 175 -14.62 -11.16 -17.52
CA GLN A 175 -14.19 -12.46 -18.02
C GLN A 175 -15.32 -13.49 -17.96
N GLU A 176 -16.02 -13.56 -16.84
CA GLU A 176 -17.17 -14.46 -16.64
C GLU A 176 -18.30 -14.14 -17.63
N GLN A 177 -18.60 -12.87 -17.88
CA GLN A 177 -19.57 -12.48 -18.92
C GLN A 177 -19.11 -12.88 -20.34
N LYS A 178 -17.81 -12.84 -20.62
CA LYS A 178 -17.28 -13.31 -21.92
C LYS A 178 -17.34 -14.83 -22.04
N ASP A 179 -17.03 -15.54 -20.96
CA ASP A 179 -17.06 -16.99 -20.91
C ASP A 179 -18.52 -17.49 -20.97
N GLU A 180 -19.45 -16.85 -20.26
CA GLU A 180 -20.89 -17.12 -20.33
C GLU A 180 -21.45 -16.83 -21.73
N ALA A 181 -21.07 -15.71 -22.35
CA ALA A 181 -21.45 -15.43 -23.74
C ALA A 181 -20.85 -16.44 -24.74
N ALA A 182 -19.65 -16.97 -24.46
CA ALA A 182 -19.05 -18.04 -25.27
C ALA A 182 -19.77 -19.37 -25.07
N ASP A 183 -20.14 -19.72 -23.84
CA ASP A 183 -20.90 -20.92 -23.52
C ASP A 183 -22.34 -20.86 -24.07
N GLU A 184 -22.99 -19.69 -24.03
CA GLU A 184 -24.27 -19.45 -24.69
C GLU A 184 -24.16 -19.55 -26.21
N ALA A 185 -23.08 -19.03 -26.80
CA ALA A 185 -22.83 -19.18 -28.24
C ALA A 185 -22.57 -20.65 -28.63
N ILE A 186 -21.85 -21.40 -27.80
CA ILE A 186 -21.63 -22.85 -27.99
C ILE A 186 -22.95 -23.60 -27.82
N GLY A 187 -23.78 -23.25 -26.83
CA GLY A 187 -25.09 -23.84 -26.60
C GLY A 187 -26.06 -23.58 -27.76
N GLN A 188 -26.09 -22.34 -28.26
CA GLN A 188 -26.87 -21.95 -29.44
C GLN A 188 -26.37 -22.67 -30.70
N GLU A 189 -25.05 -22.77 -30.91
CA GLU A 189 -24.49 -23.53 -32.05
C GLU A 189 -24.81 -25.03 -31.95
N LEU A 190 -24.87 -25.60 -30.73
CA LEU A 190 -25.26 -27.00 -30.52
C LEU A 190 -26.77 -27.24 -30.72
N GLU A 191 -27.61 -26.24 -30.42
CA GLU A 191 -29.07 -26.28 -30.58
C GLU A 191 -29.49 -26.02 -32.04
N GLU A 192 -28.80 -25.12 -32.74
CA GLU A 192 -29.00 -24.85 -34.17
C GLU A 192 -28.47 -25.99 -35.06
N ASP A 193 -27.40 -26.69 -34.63
CA ASP A 193 -26.77 -27.80 -35.37
C ASP A 193 -26.57 -29.09 -34.53
N PRO A 194 -27.65 -29.82 -34.18
CA PRO A 194 -27.56 -31.05 -33.39
C PRO A 194 -26.82 -32.19 -34.12
N THR A 195 -26.64 -32.09 -35.44
CA THR A 195 -25.88 -33.04 -36.28
C THR A 195 -24.45 -32.59 -36.58
N GLY A 196 -24.03 -31.39 -36.11
CA GLY A 196 -22.69 -30.84 -36.30
C GLY A 196 -22.34 -30.46 -37.74
N GLN A 197 -23.32 -30.33 -38.63
CA GLN A 197 -23.10 -30.13 -40.07
C GLN A 197 -22.55 -28.73 -40.37
N VAL A 198 -23.03 -27.69 -39.70
CA VAL A 198 -22.49 -26.32 -39.86
C VAL A 198 -21.13 -26.15 -39.19
N ALA A 199 -20.84 -26.84 -38.08
CA ALA A 199 -19.51 -26.86 -37.47
C ALA A 199 -18.46 -27.48 -38.42
N ILE A 200 -18.82 -28.58 -39.10
CA ILE A 200 -17.98 -29.21 -40.13
C ILE A 200 -17.82 -28.29 -41.35
N ALA A 201 -18.90 -27.64 -41.80
CA ALA A 201 -18.84 -26.67 -42.90
C ALA A 201 -17.99 -25.43 -42.56
N ARG A 202 -18.06 -24.93 -41.31
CA ARG A 202 -17.20 -23.85 -40.79
C ARG A 202 -15.74 -24.27 -40.74
N ALA A 203 -15.43 -25.46 -40.24
CA ALA A 203 -14.06 -25.97 -40.20
C ALA A 203 -13.45 -26.13 -41.61
N ILE A 204 -14.23 -26.61 -42.58
CA ILE A 204 -13.80 -26.72 -43.98
C ILE A 204 -13.57 -25.33 -44.62
N LEU A 205 -14.43 -24.35 -44.30
CA LEU A 205 -14.30 -22.97 -44.78
C LEU A 205 -13.11 -22.24 -44.10
N GLU A 206 -12.85 -22.52 -42.83
CA GLU A 206 -11.72 -21.96 -42.06
C GLU A 206 -10.39 -22.56 -42.54
N GLU A 207 -10.35 -23.85 -42.90
CA GLU A 207 -9.18 -24.49 -43.52
C GLU A 207 -8.89 -23.90 -44.93
N ALA A 208 -9.94 -23.63 -45.71
CA ALA A 208 -9.83 -22.99 -47.03
C ALA A 208 -9.40 -21.50 -46.94
N SER A 209 -9.75 -20.79 -45.87
CA SER A 209 -9.44 -19.37 -45.67
C SER A 209 -8.19 -19.12 -44.82
N GLY A 210 -7.72 -20.10 -44.05
CA GLY A 210 -6.60 -20.00 -43.11
C GLY A 210 -5.25 -19.65 -43.73
N LYS A 211 -5.08 -19.87 -45.05
CA LYS A 211 -3.88 -19.44 -45.79
C LYS A 211 -3.96 -18.02 -46.37
N ARG A 212 -5.13 -17.38 -46.43
CA ARG A 212 -5.30 -16.01 -46.97
C ARG A 212 -5.86 -14.99 -45.98
N ALA A 213 -6.53 -15.41 -44.90
CA ALA A 213 -7.15 -14.50 -43.92
C ALA A 213 -6.16 -13.85 -42.93
N ARG A 214 -4.95 -14.41 -42.74
CA ARG A 214 -3.89 -13.79 -41.92
C ARG A 214 -3.35 -12.43 -42.43
N ARG A 215 -3.86 -11.92 -43.55
CA ARG A 215 -3.45 -10.63 -44.13
C ARG A 215 -4.49 -9.51 -44.06
N LYS A 216 -5.67 -9.73 -43.49
CA LYS A 216 -6.65 -8.65 -43.29
C LYS A 216 -6.99 -8.54 -41.81
N GLY A 217 -6.21 -7.70 -41.12
CA GLY A 217 -6.43 -7.38 -39.73
C GLY A 217 -7.86 -6.91 -39.52
N GLY A 218 -8.62 -7.71 -38.77
CA GLY A 218 -9.87 -7.28 -38.19
C GLY A 218 -9.61 -6.01 -37.40
N LYS A 219 -10.38 -4.97 -37.69
CA LYS A 219 -10.30 -3.68 -37.04
C LYS A 219 -10.83 -3.85 -35.61
N ILE A 220 -9.95 -4.32 -34.73
CA ILE A 220 -10.11 -4.19 -33.29
C ILE A 220 -9.91 -2.70 -33.07
N ASP A 221 -10.97 -1.96 -32.78
CA ASP A 221 -10.85 -0.57 -32.38
C ASP A 221 -9.85 -0.52 -31.23
N ASP A 222 -8.65 -0.02 -31.51
CA ASP A 222 -7.55 0.02 -30.58
C ASP A 222 -8.02 0.92 -29.42
N PRO A 223 -8.12 0.42 -28.18
CA PRO A 223 -8.63 1.20 -27.05
C PRO A 223 -7.85 2.51 -26.82
N TRP A 224 -6.67 2.63 -27.43
CA TRP A 224 -5.83 3.82 -27.45
C TRP A 224 -6.27 4.87 -28.48
N GLU A 225 -7.03 4.51 -29.51
CA GLU A 225 -7.64 5.47 -30.44
C GLU A 225 -8.75 6.28 -29.75
N GLU A 226 -9.52 5.68 -28.84
CA GLU A 226 -10.49 6.41 -28.03
C GLU A 226 -9.81 7.43 -27.09
N LEU A 227 -8.65 7.08 -26.54
CA LEU A 227 -7.85 7.99 -25.73
C LEU A 227 -7.18 9.08 -26.57
N LYS A 228 -6.82 8.79 -27.82
CA LYS A 228 -6.32 9.80 -28.78
C LYS A 228 -7.43 10.75 -29.19
N LYS A 229 -8.65 10.26 -29.46
CA LYS A 229 -9.84 11.09 -29.73
C LYS A 229 -10.18 11.99 -28.52
N LYS A 230 -10.27 11.41 -27.31
CA LYS A 230 -10.50 12.17 -26.07
C LYS A 230 -9.38 13.17 -25.72
N ARG A 231 -8.13 12.93 -26.14
CA ARG A 231 -7.02 13.91 -26.02
C ARG A 231 -7.02 14.96 -27.12
N ALA A 232 -7.48 14.60 -28.32
CA ALA A 232 -7.54 15.49 -29.46
C ALA A 232 -8.70 16.49 -29.35
N GLU A 233 -9.75 16.16 -28.58
CA GLU A 233 -10.98 16.95 -28.53
C GLU A 233 -10.90 18.28 -27.76
N ALA A 234 -9.84 18.63 -27.02
CA ALA A 234 -9.76 19.97 -26.43
C ALA A 234 -8.36 20.35 -25.93
N LYS A 235 -7.37 20.44 -26.83
CA LYS A 235 -6.13 21.17 -26.47
C LYS A 235 -6.23 22.58 -27.01
N VAL A 236 -6.86 23.47 -26.23
CA VAL A 236 -6.86 24.92 -26.44
C VAL A 236 -5.42 25.34 -26.73
N HIS A 237 -5.20 25.92 -27.91
CA HIS A 237 -3.85 26.27 -28.34
C HIS A 237 -3.30 27.38 -27.44
N LEU A 238 -1.98 27.42 -27.22
CA LEU A 238 -1.36 28.30 -26.22
C LEU A 238 -1.57 29.80 -26.47
N HIS A 239 -2.11 30.15 -27.64
CA HIS A 239 -2.37 31.52 -28.10
C HIS A 239 -3.84 31.78 -28.43
N GLU A 240 -4.71 30.81 -28.17
CA GLU A 240 -6.15 30.97 -28.34
C GLU A 240 -6.72 31.63 -27.09
N GLN A 241 -7.06 32.92 -27.19
CA GLN A 241 -7.76 33.62 -26.12
C GLN A 241 -9.15 32.99 -25.97
N ALA A 242 -9.43 32.41 -24.80
CA ALA A 242 -10.70 31.80 -24.50
C ALA A 242 -11.83 32.85 -24.65
N GLN A 243 -12.69 32.63 -25.65
CA GLN A 243 -13.83 33.51 -25.99
C GLN A 243 -14.81 33.69 -24.81
N ALA A 244 -14.87 32.73 -23.90
CA ALA A 244 -15.63 32.84 -22.67
C ALA A 244 -14.82 32.25 -21.51
N PRO A 245 -14.91 32.83 -20.30
CA PRO A 245 -14.34 32.20 -19.12
C PRO A 245 -14.92 30.78 -18.99
N PRO A 246 -14.09 29.77 -18.68
CA PRO A 246 -14.54 28.39 -18.62
C PRO A 246 -15.70 28.25 -17.64
N GLU A 247 -16.75 27.57 -18.07
CA GLU A 247 -17.88 27.26 -17.21
C GLU A 247 -17.38 26.37 -16.07
N LEU A 248 -17.30 26.95 -14.87
CA LEU A 248 -17.04 26.17 -13.67
C LEU A 248 -18.19 25.18 -13.52
N ASN A 249 -17.87 23.89 -13.45
CA ASN A 249 -18.78 22.84 -12.99
C ASN A 249 -19.16 23.13 -11.53
N LYS A 250 -20.01 24.15 -11.32
CA LYS A 250 -20.56 24.51 -10.04
C LYS A 250 -21.49 23.36 -9.70
N ASN A 251 -20.98 22.43 -8.91
CA ASN A 251 -21.73 21.29 -8.42
C ASN A 251 -23.06 21.81 -7.89
N ILE A 252 -24.14 21.56 -8.62
CA ILE A 252 -25.50 21.82 -8.15
C ILE A 252 -25.59 21.05 -6.85
N SER A 253 -25.66 21.76 -5.73
CA SER A 253 -25.61 21.15 -4.41
C SER A 253 -26.75 20.14 -4.33
N LYS A 254 -26.43 18.86 -4.28
CA LYS A 254 -27.45 17.79 -4.24
C LYS A 254 -28.32 18.01 -3.00
N PRO A 255 -29.66 18.04 -3.13
CA PRO A 255 -30.55 18.22 -1.99
C PRO A 255 -30.35 17.08 -0.98
N ILE A 256 -30.43 17.41 0.30
CA ILE A 256 -30.26 16.43 1.38
C ILE A 256 -31.56 15.64 1.47
N LYS A 257 -31.50 14.32 1.26
CA LYS A 257 -32.66 13.43 1.35
C LYS A 257 -32.72 12.76 2.72
N ILE A 258 -33.85 12.88 3.43
CA ILE A 258 -34.15 12.13 4.66
C ILE A 258 -35.51 11.45 4.45
N LYS A 259 -35.55 10.11 4.47
CA LYS A 259 -36.78 9.30 4.37
C LYS A 259 -37.74 9.86 3.29
N ASP A 260 -37.22 9.97 2.07
CA ASP A 260 -37.96 10.41 0.87
C ASP A 260 -38.31 11.91 0.76
N VAL A 261 -38.05 12.72 1.78
CA VAL A 261 -38.16 14.19 1.70
C VAL A 261 -36.81 14.78 1.29
N ALA A 262 -36.78 15.47 0.16
CA ALA A 262 -35.60 16.19 -0.34
C ALA A 262 -35.66 17.66 0.11
N ALA A 263 -34.78 18.06 1.02
CA ALA A 263 -34.64 19.44 1.45
C ALA A 263 -33.49 20.10 0.70
N ASP A 264 -33.78 21.18 -0.04
CA ASP A 264 -32.74 22.03 -0.60
C ASP A 264 -32.22 22.95 0.49
N VAL A 265 -31.04 22.60 1.02
CA VAL A 265 -30.37 23.30 2.13
C VAL A 265 -28.90 23.59 1.76
N GLY A 266 -28.54 23.50 0.48
CA GLY A 266 -27.15 23.47 0.03
C GLY A 266 -26.35 24.75 0.34
N ASN A 267 -27.06 25.87 0.49
CA ASN A 267 -26.46 27.18 0.71
C ASN A 267 -26.30 27.57 2.18
N ILE A 268 -26.82 26.76 3.11
CA ILE A 268 -26.87 27.09 4.54
C ILE A 268 -25.95 26.14 5.31
N PRO A 269 -25.02 26.68 6.12
CA PRO A 269 -24.08 25.85 6.85
C PRO A 269 -24.82 24.93 7.83
N LYS A 270 -24.33 23.70 7.98
CA LYS A 270 -24.89 22.70 8.92
C LYS A 270 -24.95 23.19 10.38
N ALA A 271 -24.11 24.16 10.75
CA ALA A 271 -24.08 24.77 12.07
C ALA A 271 -25.30 25.66 12.39
N ALA A 272 -26.08 26.06 11.38
CA ALA A 272 -27.27 26.91 11.55
C ALA A 272 -28.47 26.19 12.21
N GLY A 273 -28.32 24.91 12.59
CA GLY A 273 -29.28 24.19 13.42
C GLY A 273 -29.94 22.98 12.74
N SER A 274 -31.17 22.68 13.17
CA SER A 274 -31.97 21.58 12.65
C SER A 274 -32.24 21.72 11.16
N LEU A 275 -32.60 20.63 10.48
CA LEU A 275 -32.95 20.64 9.05
C LEU A 275 -34.05 21.68 8.77
N LYS A 276 -35.12 21.66 9.58
CA LYS A 276 -36.24 22.61 9.52
C LYS A 276 -35.80 24.07 9.66
N ARG A 277 -34.92 24.37 10.62
CA ARG A 277 -34.37 25.73 10.80
C ARG A 277 -33.63 26.20 9.54
N ARG A 278 -32.96 25.28 8.86
CA ARG A 278 -32.21 25.60 7.65
C ARG A 278 -33.12 25.69 6.41
N GLU A 279 -34.25 25.00 6.37
CA GLU A 279 -35.29 25.21 5.34
C GLU A 279 -35.89 26.63 5.47
N GLU A 280 -36.28 27.04 6.68
CA GLU A 280 -36.79 28.40 6.96
C GLU A 280 -35.79 29.49 6.53
N LEU A 281 -34.50 29.29 6.81
CA LEU A 281 -33.44 30.22 6.41
C LEU A 281 -33.22 30.24 4.89
N GLN A 282 -33.51 29.13 4.20
CA GLN A 282 -33.40 29.06 2.74
C GLN A 282 -34.54 29.84 2.08
N GLU A 283 -35.75 29.70 2.61
CA GLU A 283 -36.94 30.45 2.18
C GLU A 283 -36.74 31.96 2.38
N ALA A 284 -36.31 32.38 3.59
CA ALA A 284 -36.04 33.80 3.87
C ALA A 284 -34.95 34.37 2.95
N ARG A 285 -33.91 33.58 2.63
CA ARG A 285 -32.88 34.00 1.67
C ARG A 285 -33.44 34.13 0.24
N ALA A 286 -34.30 33.22 -0.19
CA ALA A 286 -34.92 33.27 -1.51
C ALA A 286 -35.78 34.53 -1.66
N GLU A 287 -36.59 34.84 -0.65
CA GLU A 287 -37.42 36.06 -0.61
C GLU A 287 -36.56 37.34 -0.74
N VAL A 288 -35.48 37.44 0.02
CA VAL A 288 -34.55 38.60 -0.05
C VAL A 288 -33.92 38.72 -1.43
N LEU A 289 -33.52 37.60 -2.06
CA LEU A 289 -32.93 37.61 -3.39
C LEU A 289 -33.95 38.00 -4.46
N GLU A 290 -35.20 37.56 -4.35
CA GLU A 290 -36.29 37.96 -5.25
C GLU A 290 -36.63 39.43 -5.12
N ALA A 291 -36.71 39.95 -3.89
CA ALA A 291 -36.90 41.38 -3.65
C ALA A 291 -35.75 42.20 -4.27
N TYR A 292 -34.50 41.76 -4.08
CA TYR A 292 -33.35 42.41 -4.68
C TYR A 292 -33.35 42.35 -6.21
N ARG A 293 -33.73 41.20 -6.80
CA ARG A 293 -33.87 41.06 -8.26
C ARG A 293 -34.90 42.03 -8.81
N LYS A 294 -36.07 42.15 -8.19
CA LYS A 294 -37.11 43.12 -8.59
C LYS A 294 -36.60 44.56 -8.56
N ILE A 295 -35.88 44.93 -7.50
CA ILE A 295 -35.27 46.27 -7.38
C ILE A 295 -34.25 46.49 -8.52
N ARG A 296 -33.38 45.52 -8.77
CA ARG A 296 -32.35 45.61 -9.82
C ARG A 296 -32.93 45.65 -11.23
N GLU A 297 -33.96 44.86 -11.50
CA GLU A 297 -34.68 44.87 -12.79
C GLU A 297 -35.36 46.22 -13.01
N HIS A 298 -36.00 46.77 -11.97
CA HIS A 298 -36.58 48.11 -12.02
C HIS A 298 -35.52 49.20 -12.28
N GLU A 299 -34.37 49.13 -11.58
CA GLU A 299 -33.24 50.05 -11.84
C GLU A 299 -32.71 49.92 -13.26
N GLN A 300 -32.54 48.70 -13.77
CA GLN A 300 -32.09 48.44 -15.13
C GLN A 300 -33.08 48.96 -16.16
N ALA A 301 -34.38 48.72 -15.97
CA ALA A 301 -35.43 49.25 -16.83
C ALA A 301 -35.45 50.78 -16.83
N LYS A 302 -35.24 51.42 -15.67
CA LYS A 302 -35.13 52.88 -15.56
C LYS A 302 -33.91 53.41 -16.32
N LEU A 303 -32.76 52.74 -16.24
CA LEU A 303 -31.55 53.12 -16.98
C LEU A 303 -31.73 52.96 -18.49
N LEU A 304 -32.35 51.86 -18.94
CA LEU A 304 -32.65 51.64 -20.36
C LEU A 304 -33.62 52.69 -20.90
N LYS A 305 -34.65 53.05 -20.14
CA LYS A 305 -35.60 54.11 -20.50
C LYS A 305 -34.96 55.50 -20.53
N ALA A 306 -33.93 55.74 -19.72
CA ALA A 306 -33.20 57.01 -19.71
C ALA A 306 -32.15 57.12 -20.83
N GLY A 307 -31.79 56.00 -21.48
CA GLY A 307 -30.84 55.95 -22.59
C GLY A 307 -31.46 55.92 -23.99
N GLN A 308 -32.80 55.95 -24.09
CA GLN A 308 -33.56 56.15 -25.33
C GLN A 308 -34.09 57.58 -25.40
#